data_AF-A0AA38PR23-F1
#
_entry.id   AF-A0AA38PR23-F1
#
_cell.length_a   1.000
_cell.length_b   1.000
_cell.length_c   1.000
_cell.angle_alpha   90.00
_cell.angle_beta   90.00
_cell.angle_gamma   90.00
#
_symmetry.space_group_name_H-M   'P 1'
#
loop_
_entity.id
_entity.type
_entity.pdbx_description
1 polymer ?
#
loop_
_entity_poly.entity_id
_entity_poly.type
_entity_poly.pdbx_seq_one_letter_code
_entity_poly.pdbx_strand_id
1 'polypeptide(L)'
;QYTRIVDPLARSLWSLEAQESTMGDVYLFYMAIGAELKDLFEMGEKRMGIDVTLAQKITKIFNKRYREFIDATPDDPYFTTLYLDPRFVGSDIFKKSGTIPTPVIVLPAAQPNSITDEAQQAPNPKAYRRAKKALLQLLRNEVQMFGDHKESSSIASLVKMTGASGVTIKNEFSVQLLAYSRREFPFTDPIGAQTVLQWWRSLVTHPKARVLAFLAVKLYSVLPNSMPDERWGSTKTRTNTPLRNHQKVSTLANMIQVGDWYGKH
;
A
#
# COMPACT_ATOMS: atom_id res chain seq x y z
N GLN A 1 2.60 -28.69 -13.80
CA GLN A 1 3.38 -27.49 -14.20
C GLN A 1 2.55 -26.23 -14.01
N TYR A 2 1.39 -26.10 -14.68
CA TYR A 2 0.52 -24.92 -14.59
C TYR A 2 0.02 -24.62 -13.17
N THR A 3 -0.43 -25.64 -12.43
CA THR A 3 -0.90 -25.49 -11.05
C THR A 3 0.16 -24.89 -10.13
N ARG A 4 1.44 -25.30 -10.25
CA ARG A 4 2.53 -24.77 -9.42
C ARG A 4 2.89 -23.31 -9.71
N ILE A 5 2.69 -22.86 -10.95
CA ILE A 5 2.93 -21.47 -11.35
C ILE A 5 1.78 -20.56 -10.88
N VAL A 6 0.55 -21.07 -10.92
CA VAL A 6 -0.66 -20.31 -10.56
C VAL A 6 -0.91 -20.28 -9.06
N ASP A 7 -0.47 -21.29 -8.32
CA ASP A 7 -0.66 -21.40 -6.87
C ASP A 7 -0.24 -20.15 -6.07
N PRO A 8 0.98 -19.57 -6.22
CA PRO A 8 1.33 -18.33 -5.53
C PRO A 8 0.37 -17.17 -5.84
N LEU A 9 -0.06 -17.04 -7.10
CA LEU A 9 -1.00 -16.00 -7.51
C LEU A 9 -2.38 -16.21 -6.85
N ALA A 10 -2.85 -17.46 -6.81
CA ALA A 10 -4.14 -17.80 -6.20
C ALA A 10 -4.13 -17.54 -4.68
N ARG A 11 -3.06 -17.92 -3.97
CA ARG A 11 -2.94 -17.68 -2.53
C ARG A 11 -2.86 -16.19 -2.20
N SER A 12 -2.12 -15.41 -2.98
CA SER A 12 -2.07 -13.95 -2.84
C SER A 12 -3.41 -13.28 -3.11
N LEU A 13 -4.13 -13.71 -4.16
CA LEU A 13 -5.47 -13.20 -4.45
C LEU A 13 -6.43 -13.49 -3.30
N TRP A 14 -6.45 -14.73 -2.80
CA TRP A 14 -7.32 -15.09 -1.67
C TRP A 14 -6.98 -14.29 -0.41
N SER A 15 -5.68 -14.06 -0.15
CA SER A 15 -5.24 -13.24 0.98
C SER A 15 -5.64 -11.76 0.82
N LEU A 16 -5.67 -11.26 -0.41
CA LEU A 16 -6.13 -9.91 -0.74
C LEU A 16 -7.64 -9.75 -0.68
N GLU A 17 -8.41 -10.83 -0.59
CA GLU A 17 -9.87 -10.78 -0.40
C GLU A 17 -10.26 -10.64 1.09
N ALA A 18 -9.30 -10.61 2.01
CA ALA A 18 -9.57 -10.39 3.41
C ALA A 18 -10.09 -8.95 3.65
N GLN A 19 -10.98 -8.79 4.64
CA GLN A 19 -11.55 -7.47 4.99
C GLN A 19 -10.49 -6.50 5.55
N GLU A 20 -9.40 -7.04 6.09
CA GLU A 20 -8.32 -6.26 6.69
C GLU A 20 -7.16 -5.98 5.71
N SER A 21 -7.31 -6.37 4.43
CA SER A 21 -6.28 -6.13 3.42
C SER A 21 -6.10 -4.63 3.17
N THR A 22 -4.84 -4.21 3.13
CA THR A 22 -4.41 -2.83 2.90
C THR A 22 -3.73 -2.71 1.54
N MET A 23 -3.58 -1.49 1.03
CA MET A 23 -2.78 -1.25 -0.18
C MET A 23 -1.31 -1.69 -0.03
N GLY A 24 -0.78 -1.71 1.20
CA GLY A 24 0.56 -2.23 1.48
C GLY A 24 0.65 -3.75 1.26
N ASP A 25 -0.40 -4.49 1.58
CA ASP A 25 -0.46 -5.94 1.39
C ASP A 25 -0.44 -6.31 -0.10
N VAL A 26 -1.05 -5.49 -0.96
CA VAL A 26 -0.98 -5.66 -2.42
C VAL A 26 0.47 -5.65 -2.89
N TYR A 27 1.27 -4.69 -2.43
CA TYR A 27 2.69 -4.66 -2.76
C TYR A 27 3.44 -5.87 -2.18
N LEU A 28 3.21 -6.17 -0.90
CA LEU A 28 3.88 -7.28 -0.22
C LEU A 28 3.60 -8.63 -0.89
N PHE A 29 2.35 -8.91 -1.24
CA PHE A 29 1.99 -10.14 -1.93
C PHE A 29 2.53 -10.19 -3.36
N TYR A 30 2.57 -9.06 -4.07
CA TYR A 30 3.23 -9.01 -5.37
C TYR A 30 4.71 -9.40 -5.25
N MET A 31 5.41 -8.88 -4.24
CA MET A 31 6.79 -9.26 -3.94
C MET A 31 6.94 -10.74 -3.59
N ALA A 32 6.02 -11.28 -2.79
CA ALA A 32 6.00 -12.70 -2.40
C ALA A 32 5.80 -13.62 -3.62
N ILE A 33 4.87 -13.30 -4.51
CA ILE A 33 4.68 -14.03 -5.78
C ILE A 33 5.96 -14.01 -6.61
N GLY A 34 6.59 -12.84 -6.73
CA GLY A 34 7.83 -12.69 -7.48
C GLY A 34 8.97 -13.56 -6.92
N ALA A 35 9.10 -13.61 -5.59
CA ALA A 35 10.07 -14.46 -4.92
C ALA A 35 9.78 -15.96 -5.12
N GLU A 36 8.53 -16.40 -4.94
CA GLU A 36 8.16 -17.81 -5.11
C GLU A 36 8.32 -18.28 -6.56
N LEU A 37 7.94 -17.45 -7.54
CA LEU A 37 8.18 -17.74 -8.95
C LEU A 37 9.67 -17.82 -9.28
N LYS A 38 10.48 -16.92 -8.70
CA LYS A 38 11.93 -16.92 -8.89
C LYS A 38 12.54 -18.22 -8.37
N ASP A 39 12.23 -18.60 -7.13
CA ASP A 39 12.74 -19.83 -6.52
C ASP A 39 12.30 -21.06 -7.33
N LEU A 40 11.06 -21.07 -7.80
CA LEU A 40 10.51 -22.12 -8.65
C LEU A 40 11.23 -22.25 -10.00
N PHE A 41 11.67 -21.14 -10.61
CA PHE A 41 12.44 -21.15 -11.84
C PHE A 41 13.92 -21.51 -11.63
N GLU A 42 14.50 -21.16 -10.47
CA GLU A 42 15.90 -21.51 -10.13
C GLU A 42 16.10 -23.01 -9.86
N MET A 43 15.07 -23.75 -9.45
CA MET A 43 15.14 -25.21 -9.25
C MET A 43 15.40 -26.01 -10.54
N GLY A 44 15.28 -25.37 -11.71
CA GLY A 44 15.66 -25.94 -13.01
C GLY A 44 14.67 -26.94 -13.61
N GLU A 45 14.81 -27.13 -14.92
CA GLU A 45 13.89 -27.94 -15.73
C GLU A 45 13.83 -29.42 -15.30
N LYS A 46 14.97 -29.99 -14.87
CA LYS A 46 15.06 -31.40 -14.46
C LYS A 46 14.20 -31.73 -13.22
N ARG A 47 13.94 -30.76 -12.35
CA ARG A 47 13.20 -30.96 -11.10
C ARG A 47 11.74 -30.53 -11.20
N MET A 48 11.48 -29.46 -11.93
CA MET A 48 10.15 -28.84 -12.03
C MET A 48 9.42 -29.15 -13.34
N GLY A 49 10.15 -29.65 -14.35
CA GLY A 49 9.64 -29.87 -15.70
C GLY A 49 9.27 -28.58 -16.43
N ILE A 50 9.70 -27.41 -15.95
CA ILE A 50 9.36 -26.13 -16.54
C ILE A 50 10.49 -25.74 -17.48
N ASP A 51 10.15 -25.66 -18.76
CA ASP A 51 11.07 -25.20 -19.79
C ASP A 51 11.55 -23.76 -19.51
N VAL A 52 12.83 -23.53 -19.77
CA VAL A 52 13.50 -22.24 -19.54
C VAL A 52 12.85 -21.13 -20.37
N THR A 53 12.39 -21.43 -21.60
CA THR A 53 11.73 -20.41 -22.43
C THR A 53 10.38 -19.99 -21.85
N LEU A 54 9.63 -20.93 -21.28
CA LEU A 54 8.38 -20.65 -20.57
C LEU A 54 8.62 -19.83 -19.30
N ALA A 55 9.63 -20.19 -18.49
CA ALA A 55 10.00 -19.44 -17.29
C ALA A 55 10.38 -17.98 -17.61
N GLN A 56 11.15 -17.76 -18.68
CA GLN A 56 11.49 -16.42 -19.16
C GLN A 56 10.26 -15.64 -19.64
N LYS A 57 9.34 -16.30 -20.35
CA LYS A 57 8.08 -15.67 -20.80
C LYS A 57 7.23 -15.23 -19.63
N ILE A 58 7.07 -16.08 -18.61
CA ILE A 58 6.32 -15.73 -17.39
C ILE A 58 6.99 -14.59 -16.64
N THR A 59 8.32 -14.64 -16.48
CA THR A 59 9.09 -13.56 -15.84
C THR A 59 8.90 -12.22 -16.56
N LYS A 60 8.92 -12.21 -17.90
CA LYS A 60 8.65 -11.01 -18.70
C LYS A 60 7.24 -10.47 -18.47
N ILE A 61 6.23 -11.34 -18.44
CA ILE A 61 4.84 -10.96 -18.18
C ILE A 61 4.71 -10.38 -16.77
N PHE A 62 5.26 -11.06 -15.76
CA PHE A 62 5.21 -10.63 -14.36
C PHE A 62 5.86 -9.25 -14.16
N ASN A 63 7.07 -9.06 -14.70
CA ASN A 63 7.79 -7.78 -14.62
C ASN A 63 7.07 -6.67 -15.41
N LYS A 64 6.45 -6.99 -16.55
CA LYS A 64 5.63 -6.04 -17.31
C LYS A 64 4.43 -5.58 -16.47
N ARG A 65 3.69 -6.52 -15.88
CA ARG A 65 2.54 -6.20 -15.02
C ARG A 65 2.93 -5.45 -13.76
N TYR A 66 4.09 -5.75 -13.17
CA TYR A 66 4.61 -5.00 -12.04
C TYR A 66 4.79 -3.52 -12.41
N ARG A 67 5.41 -3.23 -13.57
CA ARG A 67 5.60 -1.84 -14.01
C ARG A 67 4.29 -1.14 -14.30
N GLU A 68 3.37 -1.82 -14.98
CA GLU A 68 2.06 -1.25 -15.32
C GLU A 68 1.19 -0.98 -14.08
N PHE A 69 1.24 -1.85 -13.07
CA PHE A 69 0.33 -1.80 -11.93
C PHE A 69 0.92 -1.12 -10.70
N ILE A 70 2.23 -1.24 -10.47
CA ILE A 70 2.91 -0.66 -9.31
C ILE A 70 3.63 0.62 -9.69
N ASP A 71 4.51 0.60 -10.69
CA ASP A 71 5.35 1.76 -11.02
C ASP A 71 4.61 2.85 -11.81
N ALA A 72 3.63 2.49 -12.64
CA ALA A 72 2.87 3.44 -13.45
C ALA A 72 1.62 3.99 -12.75
N THR A 73 1.26 3.46 -11.58
CA THR A 73 0.10 3.95 -10.82
C THR A 73 0.39 5.34 -10.26
N PRO A 74 -0.48 6.33 -10.52
CA PRO A 74 -0.35 7.67 -9.95
C PRO A 74 -0.26 7.63 -8.43
N ASP A 75 0.58 8.50 -7.86
CA ASP A 75 0.76 8.67 -6.42
C ASP A 75 1.24 7.42 -5.64
N ASP A 76 1.59 6.34 -6.34
CA ASP A 76 2.28 5.16 -5.83
C ASP A 76 1.73 4.64 -4.47
N PRO A 77 0.41 4.40 -4.36
CA PRO A 77 -0.26 4.15 -3.10
C PRO A 77 0.18 2.82 -2.47
N TYR A 78 0.47 1.81 -3.28
CA TYR A 78 0.85 0.47 -2.80
C TYR A 78 2.21 0.47 -2.09
N PHE A 79 3.23 1.02 -2.75
CA PHE A 79 4.57 1.14 -2.17
C PHE A 79 4.58 2.06 -0.96
N THR A 80 3.90 3.22 -1.07
CA THR A 80 3.87 4.21 -0.01
C THR A 80 3.16 3.69 1.24
N THR A 81 2.07 2.94 1.08
CA THR A 81 1.37 2.32 2.21
C THR A 81 2.26 1.29 2.90
N LEU A 82 2.96 0.44 2.16
CA LEU A 82 3.90 -0.51 2.76
C LEU A 82 5.07 0.19 3.45
N TYR A 83 5.58 1.29 2.88
CA TYR A 83 6.64 2.09 3.51
C TYR A 83 6.19 2.66 4.86
N LEU A 84 4.91 3.02 4.97
CA LEU A 84 4.28 3.50 6.20
C LEU A 84 3.86 2.38 7.18
N ASP A 85 4.24 1.13 6.93
CA ASP A 85 4.13 0.08 7.92
C ASP A 85 5.37 0.06 8.84
N PRO A 86 5.22 0.31 10.16
CA PRO A 86 6.34 0.33 11.11
C PRO A 86 7.14 -0.98 11.13
N ARG A 87 6.47 -2.10 10.82
CA ARG A 87 7.06 -3.45 10.77
C ARG A 87 8.12 -3.55 9.68
N PHE A 88 7.94 -2.83 8.56
CA PHE A 88 8.78 -2.96 7.37
C PHE A 88 9.79 -1.84 7.15
N VAL A 89 9.72 -0.70 7.85
CA VAL A 89 10.61 0.48 7.63
C VAL A 89 12.09 0.14 7.50
N GLY A 90 12.60 -0.72 8.38
CA GLY A 90 14.01 -1.13 8.40
C GLY A 90 14.31 -2.40 7.59
N SER A 91 13.31 -2.96 6.92
CA SER A 91 13.45 -4.25 6.24
C SER A 91 14.17 -4.13 4.89
N ASP A 92 14.78 -5.25 4.48
CA ASP A 92 15.49 -5.35 3.21
C ASP A 92 14.57 -5.37 1.99
N ILE A 93 13.24 -5.40 2.20
CA ILE A 93 12.25 -5.35 1.11
C ILE A 93 12.41 -4.11 0.24
N PHE A 94 12.90 -3.02 0.83
CA PHE A 94 13.13 -1.73 0.16
C PHE A 94 14.51 -1.61 -0.51
N LYS A 95 15.41 -2.56 -0.28
CA LYS A 95 16.77 -2.56 -0.87
C LYS A 95 16.78 -3.17 -2.27
N LYS A 96 15.86 -4.10 -2.55
CA LYS A 96 15.78 -4.82 -3.83
C LYS A 96 14.68 -4.22 -4.71
N SER A 97 14.89 -4.24 -6.02
CA SER A 97 13.84 -3.88 -6.99
C SER A 97 12.70 -4.91 -6.92
N GLY A 98 11.45 -4.47 -7.05
CA GLY A 98 10.30 -5.38 -7.02
C GLY A 98 10.12 -6.28 -8.24
N THR A 99 11.01 -6.14 -9.21
CA THR A 99 11.11 -7.00 -10.39
C THR A 99 12.01 -8.20 -10.13
N ILE A 100 11.66 -9.37 -10.66
CA ILE A 100 12.56 -10.53 -10.69
C ILE A 100 13.81 -10.14 -11.51
N PRO A 101 15.04 -10.33 -11.00
CA PRO A 101 16.26 -9.94 -11.68
C PRO A 101 16.37 -10.66 -13.02
N THR A 102 16.26 -9.90 -14.10
CA THR A 102 16.74 -10.32 -15.42
C THR A 102 18.18 -9.83 -15.57
N PRO A 103 19.09 -10.59 -16.21
CA PRO A 103 20.43 -10.08 -16.48
C PRO A 103 20.31 -8.85 -17.38
N VAL A 104 20.52 -7.68 -16.80
CA VAL A 104 20.52 -6.39 -17.49
C VAL A 104 21.86 -5.74 -17.15
N ILE A 105 22.65 -5.46 -18.19
CA ILE A 105 23.88 -4.70 -18.07
C ILE A 105 23.46 -3.26 -17.78
N VAL A 106 23.69 -2.79 -16.56
CA VAL A 106 23.42 -1.40 -16.16
C VAL A 106 24.69 -0.60 -16.34
N LEU A 107 24.71 0.30 -17.34
CA LEU A 107 25.76 1.31 -17.47
C LEU A 107 25.55 2.38 -16.39
N PRO A 108 26.60 2.76 -15.62
CA PRO A 108 26.45 3.77 -14.58
C PRO A 108 26.18 5.14 -15.21
N ALA A 109 25.08 5.77 -14.80
CA ALA A 109 24.80 7.16 -15.14
C ALA A 109 25.69 8.10 -14.31
N ALA A 110 26.17 9.17 -14.93
CA ALA A 110 26.97 10.21 -14.30
C ALA A 110 26.22 10.80 -13.08
N GLN A 111 26.89 10.84 -11.93
CA GLN A 111 26.33 11.40 -10.71
C GLN A 111 26.15 12.92 -10.86
N PRO A 112 24.93 13.46 -10.66
CA PRO A 112 24.80 14.89 -10.43
C PRO A 112 25.26 15.24 -9.01
N ASN A 113 25.93 16.39 -8.93
CA ASN A 113 26.66 16.91 -7.78
C ASN A 113 25.86 17.01 -6.46
N SER A 114 26.66 16.98 -5.39
CA SER A 114 26.36 17.13 -3.97
C SER A 114 25.44 18.30 -3.61
N ILE A 115 24.27 17.94 -3.07
CA ILE A 115 23.66 18.60 -1.92
C ILE A 115 23.46 17.46 -0.91
N THR A 116 23.68 17.69 0.38
CA THR A 116 23.36 16.74 1.46
C THR A 116 21.87 16.43 1.40
N ASP A 117 21.51 15.48 0.56
CA ASP A 117 20.15 15.09 0.31
C ASP A 117 19.67 14.38 1.57
N GLU A 118 18.63 14.92 2.20
CA GLU A 118 17.97 14.35 3.38
C GLU A 118 17.70 12.84 3.20
N ALA A 119 17.48 12.40 1.96
CA ALA A 119 17.35 10.98 1.63
C ALA A 119 18.58 10.13 1.97
N GLN A 120 19.81 10.67 1.88
CA GLN A 120 21.04 9.96 2.24
C GLN A 120 21.13 9.68 3.74
N GLN A 121 20.38 10.43 4.55
CA GLN A 121 20.30 10.25 5.99
C GLN A 121 19.28 9.18 6.41
N ALA A 122 18.46 8.69 5.48
CA ALA A 122 17.52 7.60 5.70
C ALA A 122 18.20 6.24 5.44
N PRO A 123 17.82 5.16 6.14
CA PRO A 123 18.41 3.83 5.93
C PRO A 123 18.30 3.32 4.48
N ASN A 124 17.22 3.69 3.79
CA ASN A 124 16.96 3.34 2.40
C ASN A 124 16.66 4.59 1.56
N PRO A 125 17.69 5.26 0.98
CA PRO A 125 17.52 6.56 0.31
C PRO A 125 16.56 6.53 -0.89
N LYS A 126 16.61 5.47 -1.71
CA LYS A 126 15.73 5.34 -2.89
C LYS A 126 14.26 5.19 -2.48
N ALA A 127 13.99 4.34 -1.50
CA ALA A 127 12.65 4.11 -0.97
C ALA A 127 12.08 5.37 -0.31
N TYR A 128 12.89 6.05 0.50
CA TYR A 128 12.53 7.32 1.11
C TYR A 128 12.16 8.37 0.06
N ARG A 129 12.95 8.55 -1.01
CA ARG A 129 12.61 9.50 -2.08
C ARG A 129 11.28 9.17 -2.77
N ARG A 130 11.04 7.88 -3.06
CA ARG A 130 9.81 7.40 -3.71
C ARG A 130 8.58 7.68 -2.83
N ALA A 131 8.60 7.27 -1.56
CA ALA A 131 7.52 7.52 -0.62
C ALA A 131 7.32 9.02 -0.33
N LYS A 132 8.41 9.79 -0.15
CA LYS A 132 8.34 11.25 0.07
C LYS A 132 7.63 11.96 -1.07
N LYS A 133 7.95 11.61 -2.32
CA LYS A 133 7.33 12.20 -3.52
C LYS A 133 5.82 11.96 -3.52
N ALA A 134 5.40 10.71 -3.30
CA ALA A 134 3.99 10.33 -3.25
C ALA A 134 3.23 11.05 -2.12
N LEU A 135 3.79 11.04 -0.91
CA LEU A 135 3.17 11.67 0.26
C LEU A 135 3.09 13.20 0.15
N LEU A 136 4.10 13.84 -0.45
CA LEU A 136 4.05 15.28 -0.73
C LEU A 136 2.97 15.63 -1.74
N GLN A 137 2.76 14.78 -2.76
CA GLN A 137 1.69 14.99 -3.73
C GLN A 137 0.32 14.84 -3.07
N LEU A 138 0.13 13.81 -2.25
CA LEU A 138 -1.09 13.62 -1.46
C LEU A 138 -1.36 14.81 -0.53
N LEU A 139 -0.34 15.27 0.20
CA LEU A 139 -0.42 16.43 1.08
C LEU A 139 -0.77 17.71 0.32
N ARG A 140 -0.17 17.92 -0.85
CA ARG A 140 -0.46 19.08 -1.71
C ARG A 140 -1.92 19.09 -2.14
N ASN A 141 -2.45 17.94 -2.56
CA ASN A 141 -3.85 17.80 -2.96
C ASN A 141 -4.79 18.14 -1.78
N GLU A 142 -4.47 17.69 -0.56
CA GLU A 142 -5.27 18.01 0.63
C GLU A 142 -5.25 19.50 0.99
N VAL A 143 -4.09 20.14 0.93
CA VAL A 143 -3.96 21.57 1.21
C VAL A 143 -4.71 22.40 0.17
N GLN A 144 -4.69 21.99 -1.10
CA GLN A 144 -5.47 22.62 -2.16
C GLN A 144 -6.98 22.47 -1.90
N MET A 145 -7.44 21.26 -1.57
CA MET A 145 -8.84 21.00 -1.24
C MET A 145 -9.32 21.81 -0.03
N PHE A 146 -8.44 22.08 0.95
CA PHE A 146 -8.74 22.98 2.08
C PHE A 146 -8.92 24.44 1.65
N GLY A 147 -8.15 24.93 0.68
CA GLY A 147 -8.35 26.25 0.11
C GLY A 147 -9.75 26.42 -0.49
N ASP A 148 -10.23 25.37 -1.16
CA ASP A 148 -11.50 25.38 -1.88
C ASP A 148 -12.71 25.12 -0.97
N HIS A 149 -12.59 24.20 0.01
CA HIS A 149 -13.72 23.68 0.79
C HIS A 149 -13.61 23.89 2.32
N LYS A 150 -12.59 24.65 2.76
CA LYS A 150 -12.29 25.08 4.14
C LYS A 150 -12.65 24.06 5.22
N GLU A 151 -13.81 24.20 5.85
CA GLU A 151 -14.17 23.45 7.05
C GLU A 151 -14.67 22.03 6.79
N SER A 152 -15.02 21.71 5.54
CA SER A 152 -15.45 20.35 5.16
C SER A 152 -14.29 19.43 4.74
N SER A 153 -13.08 19.98 4.61
CA SER A 153 -11.91 19.22 4.18
C SER A 153 -11.31 18.41 5.32
N SER A 154 -10.90 17.17 5.03
CA SER A 154 -10.37 16.24 6.05
C SER A 154 -9.13 16.76 6.80
N ILE A 155 -8.35 17.64 6.17
CA ILE A 155 -7.16 18.27 6.76
C ILE A 155 -7.47 19.46 7.68
N ALA A 156 -8.72 19.95 7.76
CA ALA A 156 -9.07 21.17 8.48
C ALA A 156 -8.62 21.15 9.95
N SER A 157 -8.79 20.01 10.63
CA SER A 157 -8.32 19.82 12.01
C SER A 157 -6.80 19.96 12.14
N LEU A 158 -6.06 19.42 11.17
CA LEU A 158 -4.59 19.50 11.15
C LEU A 158 -4.11 20.93 10.89
N VAL A 159 -4.72 21.62 9.92
CA VAL A 159 -4.40 23.03 9.60
C VAL A 159 -4.66 23.95 10.81
N LYS A 160 -5.76 23.72 11.54
CA LYS A 160 -6.07 24.43 12.79
C LYS A 160 -4.99 24.19 13.87
N MET A 161 -4.49 22.96 13.99
CA MET A 161 -3.44 22.59 14.97
C MET A 161 -2.02 23.08 14.61
N THR A 162 -1.72 23.28 13.32
CA THR A 162 -0.38 23.70 12.83
C THR A 162 -0.26 25.20 12.55
N GLY A 163 -1.30 26.00 12.79
CA GLY A 163 -1.25 27.45 12.59
C GLY A 163 -1.34 27.91 11.14
N ALA A 164 -2.10 27.19 10.29
CA ALA A 164 -2.57 27.61 8.97
C ALA A 164 -1.56 27.85 7.82
N SER A 165 -0.24 27.73 8.02
CA SER A 165 0.72 27.91 6.90
C SER A 165 1.11 26.57 6.24
N GLY A 166 0.87 26.45 4.93
CA GLY A 166 1.28 25.28 4.14
C GLY A 166 2.79 25.03 4.15
N VAL A 167 3.60 26.06 4.38
CA VAL A 167 5.06 25.94 4.56
C VAL A 167 5.38 25.20 5.87
N THR A 168 4.68 25.54 6.96
CA THR A 168 4.84 24.88 8.27
C THR A 168 4.51 23.40 8.18
N ILE A 169 3.39 23.06 7.52
CA ILE A 169 2.95 21.66 7.36
C ILE A 169 3.98 20.86 6.54
N LYS A 170 4.54 21.43 5.47
CA LYS A 170 5.59 20.78 4.67
C LYS A 170 6.88 20.54 5.45
N ASN A 171 7.27 21.52 6.27
CA ASN A 171 8.47 21.42 7.10
C ASN A 171 8.28 20.36 8.19
N GLU A 172 7.14 20.36 8.88
CA GLU A 172 6.78 19.31 9.84
C GLU A 172 6.76 17.93 9.18
N PHE A 173 6.13 17.80 8.01
CA PHE A 173 6.09 16.55 7.27
C PHE A 173 7.49 15.99 6.97
N SER A 174 8.42 16.83 6.51
CA SER A 174 9.78 16.37 6.15
C SER A 174 10.52 15.85 7.38
N VAL A 175 10.46 16.60 8.49
CA VAL A 175 11.06 16.20 9.78
C VAL A 175 10.45 14.90 10.30
N GLN A 176 9.11 14.79 10.26
CA GLN A 176 8.40 13.60 10.72
C GLN A 176 8.71 12.36 9.88
N LEU A 177 8.78 12.50 8.55
CA LEU A 177 9.12 11.41 7.64
C LEU A 177 10.56 10.92 7.85
N LEU A 178 11.51 11.84 8.07
CA LEU A 178 12.89 11.47 8.36
C LEU A 178 12.99 10.74 9.70
N ALA A 179 12.37 11.28 10.76
CA ALA A 179 12.32 10.64 12.07
C ALA A 179 11.69 9.23 11.98
N TYR A 180 10.60 9.08 11.23
CA TYR A 180 9.98 7.79 10.96
C TYR A 180 10.92 6.81 10.27
N SER A 181 11.60 7.25 9.21
CA SER A 181 12.54 6.42 8.46
C SER A 181 13.70 5.89 9.32
N ARG A 182 14.06 6.64 10.36
CA ARG A 182 15.12 6.29 11.32
C ARG A 182 14.61 5.58 12.57
N ARG A 183 13.28 5.40 12.70
CA ARG A 183 12.62 4.87 13.91
C ARG A 183 12.96 5.70 15.16
N GLU A 184 12.96 7.03 15.02
CA GLU A 184 13.10 7.95 16.15
C GLU A 184 11.72 8.18 16.81
N PHE A 185 11.72 8.57 18.09
CA PHE A 185 10.49 8.85 18.83
C PHE A 185 9.58 9.87 18.11
N PRO A 186 8.26 9.62 17.96
CA PRO A 186 7.44 8.58 18.62
C PRO A 186 7.30 7.27 17.85
N PHE A 187 8.07 7.06 16.77
CA PHE A 187 7.95 5.88 15.90
C PHE A 187 8.74 4.66 16.39
N THR A 188 9.29 4.75 17.61
CA THR A 188 9.99 3.66 18.32
C THR A 188 9.02 2.63 18.88
N ASP A 189 7.78 3.03 19.16
CA ASP A 189 6.86 2.22 19.94
C ASP A 189 6.34 1.05 19.10
N PRO A 190 6.46 -0.20 19.60
CA PRO A 190 6.01 -1.36 18.86
C PRO A 190 4.49 -1.34 18.70
N ILE A 191 4.01 -1.82 17.55
CA ILE A 191 2.57 -1.90 17.25
C ILE A 191 1.83 -2.83 18.24
N GLY A 192 2.52 -3.85 18.77
CA GLY A 192 1.91 -4.84 19.66
C GLY A 192 0.76 -5.60 18.98
N ALA A 193 -0.38 -5.71 19.66
CA ALA A 193 -1.58 -6.39 19.17
C ALA A 193 -2.49 -5.49 18.30
N GLN A 194 -2.14 -4.22 18.08
CA GLN A 194 -2.96 -3.29 17.33
C GLN A 194 -2.83 -3.49 15.82
N THR A 195 -3.82 -3.03 15.06
CA THR A 195 -3.68 -2.89 13.60
C THR A 195 -2.82 -1.68 13.26
N VAL A 196 -2.20 -1.66 12.08
CA VAL A 196 -1.35 -0.54 11.65
C VAL A 196 -2.16 0.77 11.61
N LEU A 197 -3.43 0.70 11.19
CA LEU A 197 -4.36 1.83 11.21
C LEU A 197 -4.61 2.37 12.63
N GLN A 198 -4.80 1.49 13.61
CA GLN A 198 -5.02 1.89 15.01
C GLN A 198 -3.77 2.57 15.60
N TRP A 199 -2.59 2.02 15.30
CA TRP A 199 -1.32 2.61 15.71
C TRP A 199 -1.16 4.02 15.14
N TRP A 200 -1.39 4.21 13.84
CA TRP A 200 -1.34 5.55 13.23
C TRP A 200 -2.38 6.51 13.82
N ARG A 201 -3.60 6.04 14.13
CA ARG A 201 -4.64 6.85 14.78
C ARG A 201 -4.21 7.38 16.15
N SER A 202 -3.47 6.60 16.95
CA SER A 202 -2.96 7.08 18.24
C SER A 202 -1.93 8.20 18.11
N LEU A 203 -1.26 8.33 16.95
CA LEU A 203 -0.22 9.32 16.71
C LEU A 203 -0.73 10.62 16.07
N VAL A 204 -2.01 10.70 15.68
CA VAL A 204 -2.60 11.88 15.01
C VAL A 204 -2.56 13.13 15.89
N THR A 205 -2.69 12.98 17.21
CA THR A 205 -2.64 14.10 18.15
C THR A 205 -1.22 14.48 18.56
N HIS A 206 -0.21 13.66 18.22
CA HIS A 206 1.15 13.85 18.68
C HIS A 206 1.88 14.92 17.82
N PRO A 207 2.44 16.00 18.42
CA PRO A 207 3.06 17.09 17.66
C PRO A 207 4.18 16.66 16.69
N LYS A 208 4.94 15.63 17.06
CA LYS A 208 6.03 15.06 16.23
C LYS A 208 5.59 13.96 15.25
N ALA A 209 4.29 13.71 15.08
CA ALA A 209 3.81 12.69 14.14
C ALA A 209 2.52 13.05 13.41
N ARG A 210 1.79 14.07 13.85
CA ARG A 210 0.45 14.44 13.37
C ARG A 210 0.27 14.51 11.86
N VAL A 211 1.24 15.07 11.12
CA VAL A 211 1.12 15.25 9.65
C VAL A 211 1.32 13.92 8.95
N LEU A 212 2.36 13.18 9.32
CA LEU A 212 2.62 11.86 8.78
C LEU A 212 1.51 10.87 9.14
N ALA A 213 1.04 10.90 10.39
CA ALA A 213 -0.04 10.07 10.89
C ALA A 213 -1.37 10.34 10.17
N PHE A 214 -1.70 11.60 9.91
CA PHE A 214 -2.88 11.96 9.11
C PHE A 214 -2.84 11.31 7.71
N LEU A 215 -1.71 11.43 7.00
CA LEU A 215 -1.55 10.84 5.67
C LEU A 215 -1.60 9.30 5.72
N ALA A 216 -0.97 8.70 6.72
CA ALA A 216 -0.98 7.26 6.91
C ALA A 216 -2.39 6.73 7.21
N VAL A 217 -3.13 7.35 8.14
CA VAL A 217 -4.53 7.00 8.43
C VAL A 217 -5.37 7.06 7.16
N LYS A 218 -5.16 8.07 6.31
CA LYS A 218 -5.89 8.20 5.05
C LYS A 218 -5.60 7.03 4.11
N LEU A 219 -4.33 6.68 3.89
CA LEU A 219 -3.94 5.55 3.05
C LEU A 219 -4.49 4.21 3.61
N TYR A 220 -4.35 3.98 4.91
CA TYR A 220 -4.86 2.75 5.55
C TYR A 220 -6.39 2.69 5.70
N SER A 221 -7.11 3.77 5.39
CA SER A 221 -8.58 3.77 5.37
C SER A 221 -9.16 3.41 4.01
N VAL A 222 -8.32 3.24 2.98
CA VAL A 222 -8.74 2.83 1.64
C VAL A 222 -8.59 1.32 1.49
N LEU A 223 -9.68 0.65 1.10
CA LEU A 223 -9.66 -0.77 0.75
C LEU A 223 -9.11 -0.95 -0.67
N PRO A 224 -8.15 -1.87 -0.88
CA PRO A 224 -7.54 -2.10 -2.19
C PRO A 224 -8.43 -2.92 -3.16
N ASN A 225 -9.52 -3.50 -2.68
CA ASN A 225 -10.37 -4.41 -3.43
C ASN A 225 -11.82 -3.90 -3.53
N SER A 226 -12.45 -4.13 -4.69
CA SER A 226 -13.91 -3.99 -4.88
C SER A 226 -14.66 -5.25 -4.46
N MET A 227 -13.95 -6.35 -4.17
CA MET A 227 -14.53 -7.66 -3.90
C MET A 227 -15.43 -7.75 -2.66
N PRO A 228 -15.24 -6.98 -1.57
CA PRO A 228 -16.25 -6.87 -0.53
C PRO A 228 -17.61 -6.42 -1.08
N ASP A 229 -17.62 -5.45 -2.00
CA ASP A 229 -18.82 -5.00 -2.71
C ASP A 229 -19.32 -6.03 -3.74
N GLU A 230 -18.45 -6.85 -4.33
CA GLU A 230 -18.85 -7.93 -5.25
C GLU A 230 -19.45 -9.14 -4.51
N ARG A 231 -18.95 -9.49 -3.33
CA ARG A 231 -19.58 -10.48 -2.43
C ARG A 231 -20.92 -9.95 -1.91
N TRP A 232 -21.02 -8.64 -1.67
CA TRP A 232 -22.29 -7.96 -1.40
C TRP A 232 -23.25 -8.09 -2.59
N GLY A 233 -22.79 -7.82 -3.82
CA GLY A 233 -23.57 -7.98 -5.05
C GLY A 233 -24.01 -9.42 -5.32
N SER A 234 -23.14 -10.40 -5.04
CA SER A 234 -23.43 -11.84 -5.18
C SER A 234 -24.46 -12.31 -4.15
N THR A 235 -24.34 -11.85 -2.90
CA THR A 235 -25.30 -12.15 -1.82
C THR A 235 -26.65 -11.53 -2.10
N LYS A 236 -26.68 -10.30 -2.62
CA LYS A 236 -27.88 -9.60 -3.09
C LYS A 236 -28.54 -10.33 -4.27
N THR A 237 -27.75 -10.83 -5.21
CA THR A 237 -28.27 -11.62 -6.35
C THR A 237 -28.87 -12.95 -5.87
N ARG A 238 -28.19 -13.64 -4.94
CA ARG A 238 -28.70 -14.89 -4.35
C ARG A 238 -30.02 -14.69 -3.60
N THR A 239 -30.17 -13.58 -2.89
CA THR A 239 -31.38 -13.25 -2.11
C THR A 239 -32.50 -12.64 -2.95
N ASN A 240 -32.18 -12.01 -4.08
CA ASN A 240 -33.11 -11.37 -5.01
C ASN A 240 -33.17 -12.08 -6.36
N THR A 241 -33.18 -13.42 -6.35
CA THR A 241 -33.40 -14.20 -7.57
C THR A 241 -34.87 -14.01 -8.01
N PRO A 242 -35.16 -13.95 -9.33
CA PRO A 242 -36.51 -13.71 -9.84
C PRO A 242 -37.57 -14.68 -9.31
N LEU A 243 -37.15 -15.88 -8.91
CA LEU A 243 -37.99 -16.94 -8.37
C LEU A 243 -38.24 -16.87 -6.86
N ARG A 244 -37.54 -16.03 -6.09
CA ARG A 244 -37.49 -16.17 -4.63
C ARG A 244 -37.96 -14.98 -3.80
N ASN A 245 -37.92 -13.74 -4.30
CA ASN A 245 -38.66 -12.57 -3.78
C ASN A 245 -38.21 -11.27 -4.45
N HIS A 246 -39.16 -10.46 -4.96
CA HIS A 246 -38.94 -9.12 -5.50
C HIS A 246 -38.76 -8.06 -4.39
N GLN A 247 -37.76 -8.25 -3.52
CA GLN A 247 -37.50 -7.27 -2.46
C GLN A 247 -36.85 -6.01 -3.06
N LYS A 248 -37.31 -4.84 -2.58
CA LYS A 248 -36.71 -3.56 -2.96
C LYS A 248 -35.24 -3.54 -2.54
N VAL A 249 -34.40 -2.93 -3.38
CA VAL A 249 -32.96 -2.81 -3.16
C VAL A 249 -32.61 -2.19 -1.80
N SER A 250 -33.43 -1.26 -1.30
CA SER A 250 -33.27 -0.64 0.02
C SER A 250 -33.52 -1.62 1.18
N THR A 251 -34.48 -2.53 1.04
CA THR A 251 -34.75 -3.57 2.04
C THR A 251 -33.61 -4.57 2.12
N LEU A 252 -33.04 -4.95 0.98
CA LEU A 252 -31.86 -5.82 0.92
C LEU A 252 -30.63 -5.16 1.54
N ALA A 253 -30.42 -3.86 1.28
CA ALA A 253 -29.33 -3.10 1.89
C ALA A 253 -29.46 -3.07 3.43
N ASN A 254 -30.67 -2.81 3.95
CA ASN A 254 -30.91 -2.80 5.39
C ASN A 254 -30.76 -4.19 6.03
N MET A 255 -31.23 -5.25 5.36
CA MET A 255 -31.08 -6.63 5.86
C MET A 255 -29.62 -7.06 5.93
N ILE A 256 -28.81 -6.66 4.94
CA ILE A 256 -27.37 -6.95 4.92
C ILE A 256 -26.63 -6.11 5.97
N GLN A 257 -26.95 -4.82 6.11
CA GLN A 257 -26.37 -3.99 7.19
C GLN A 257 -26.67 -4.56 8.58
N VAL A 258 -27.89 -5.07 8.80
CA VAL A 258 -28.25 -5.79 10.02
C VAL A 258 -27.45 -7.09 10.15
N GLY A 259 -27.30 -7.85 9.08
CA GLY A 259 -26.46 -9.06 9.05
C GLY A 259 -25.00 -8.79 9.38
N ASP A 260 -24.39 -7.75 8.80
CA ASP A 260 -23.01 -7.34 9.06
C ASP A 260 -22.84 -6.81 10.49
N TRP A 261 -23.88 -6.17 11.05
CA TRP A 261 -23.90 -5.70 12.43
C TRP A 261 -23.91 -6.84 13.45
N TYR A 262 -24.68 -7.91 13.19
CA TYR A 262 -24.77 -9.07 14.07
C TYR A 262 -23.76 -10.20 13.75
N GLY A 263 -23.09 -10.15 12.60
CA GLY A 263 -22.19 -11.20 12.09
C GLY A 263 -20.74 -11.15 12.62
N LYS A 264 -20.37 -10.18 13.47
CA LYS A 264 -19.09 -10.17 14.17
C LYS A 264 -19.15 -11.00 15.46
N HIS A 265 -18.95 -12.30 15.34
CA HIS A 265 -18.46 -13.17 16.43
C HIS A 265 -17.22 -13.90 15.95
#